data_AF-A0A1H3Z8R7-F1
#
_entry.id   AF-A0A1H3Z8R7-F1
#
_cell.length_a   1.000
_cell.length_b   1.000
_cell.length_c   1.000
_cell.angle_alpha   90.00
_cell.angle_beta   90.00
_cell.angle_gamma   90.00
#
_symmetry.space_group_name_H-M   'P 1'
#
loop_
_entity.id
_entity.type
_entity.pdbx_description
1 polymer ?
#
loop_
_entity_poly.entity_id
_entity_poly.type
_entity_poly.pdbx_seq_one_letter_code
_entity_poly.pdbx_strand_id
1 'polypeptide(L)'
;MDMNFFAIFDAIIGVLGAYLVFTGIKSYKSGEVDPMMITKEELARCNDISGLSKYLMPKCSIFGGFCVIFGIQGLVNDIHVFDFPKGINIAFLIAFVVVWGIFSFFIHKAKKTYIH
;
A
#
# COMPACT_ATOMS: atom_id res chain seq x y z
N MET A 1 -20.07 22.70 -5.00
CA MET A 1 -19.71 21.33 -4.57
C MET A 1 -18.22 21.30 -4.44
N ASP A 2 -17.71 21.83 -3.33
CA ASP A 2 -16.28 21.74 -3.01
C ASP A 2 -16.02 20.30 -2.57
N MET A 3 -15.71 19.44 -3.54
CA MET A 3 -15.17 18.13 -3.20
C MET A 3 -13.89 18.39 -2.38
N ASN A 4 -14.00 18.18 -1.07
CA ASN A 4 -12.90 18.34 -0.14
C ASN A 4 -11.70 17.58 -0.69
N PHE A 5 -10.58 18.28 -0.87
CA PHE A 5 -9.31 17.71 -1.35
C PHE A 5 -8.94 16.42 -0.60
N PHE A 6 -9.26 16.37 0.70
CA PHE A 6 -9.09 15.21 1.56
C PHE A 6 -9.90 13.99 1.09
N ALA A 7 -11.17 14.15 0.72
CA ALA A 7 -12.00 13.05 0.24
C ALA A 7 -11.47 12.47 -1.09
N ILE A 8 -10.95 13.32 -1.99
CA ILE A 8 -10.32 12.85 -3.23
C ILE A 8 -9.05 12.05 -2.91
N PHE A 9 -8.24 12.54 -1.98
CA PHE A 9 -7.01 11.88 -1.56
C PHE A 9 -7.29 10.51 -0.93
N ASP A 10 -8.30 10.42 -0.06
CA ASP A 10 -8.70 9.17 0.59
C ASP A 10 -9.29 8.17 -0.40
N ALA A 11 -10.05 8.64 -1.39
CA ALA A 11 -10.49 7.81 -2.51
C ALA A 11 -9.30 7.25 -3.32
N ILE A 12 -8.30 8.08 -3.63
CA ILE A 12 -7.11 7.64 -4.35
C ILE A 12 -6.34 6.60 -3.53
N ILE A 13 -6.14 6.83 -2.22
CA ILE A 13 -5.49 5.86 -1.33
C ILE A 13 -6.27 4.54 -1.30
N GLY A 14 -7.59 4.59 -1.22
CA GLY A 14 -8.42 3.38 -1.24
C GLY A 14 -8.28 2.60 -2.54
N VAL A 15 -8.33 3.28 -3.68
CA VAL A 15 -8.18 2.66 -5.01
C VAL A 15 -6.78 2.08 -5.20
N LEU A 16 -5.73 2.83 -4.83
CA LEU A 16 -4.34 2.36 -4.90
C LEU A 16 -4.10 1.19 -3.96
N GLY A 17 -4.68 1.23 -2.76
CA GLY A 17 -4.65 0.13 -1.81
C GLY A 17 -5.25 -1.14 -2.42
N ALA A 18 -6.45 -1.03 -3.01
CA ALA A 18 -7.12 -2.16 -3.65
C ALA A 18 -6.32 -2.72 -4.83
N TYR A 19 -5.72 -1.85 -5.63
CA TYR A 19 -4.80 -2.24 -6.69
C TYR A 19 -3.58 -3.00 -6.15
N LEU A 20 -2.96 -2.54 -5.06
CA LEU A 20 -1.84 -3.23 -4.40
C LEU A 20 -2.23 -4.61 -3.84
N VAL A 21 -3.45 -4.76 -3.32
CA VAL A 21 -3.96 -6.08 -2.90
C VAL A 21 -4.02 -7.02 -4.11
N PHE A 22 -4.64 -6.56 -5.19
CA PHE A 22 -4.86 -7.36 -6.39
C PHE A 22 -3.54 -7.74 -7.08
N THR A 23 -2.64 -6.77 -7.27
CA THR A 23 -1.32 -7.03 -7.86
C THR A 23 -0.49 -7.93 -6.95
N GLY A 24 -0.49 -7.72 -5.64
CA GLY A 24 0.22 -8.59 -4.70
C GLY A 24 -0.24 -10.06 -4.80
N ILE A 25 -1.55 -10.32 -4.86
CA ILE A 25 -2.08 -11.70 -5.01
C ILE A 25 -1.73 -12.27 -6.39
N LYS A 26 -1.91 -11.48 -7.46
CA LYS A 26 -1.61 -11.89 -8.83
C LYS A 26 -0.12 -12.23 -8.99
N SER A 27 0.76 -11.34 -8.54
CA SER A 27 2.21 -11.46 -8.58
C SER A 27 2.74 -12.60 -7.72
N TYR A 28 2.11 -12.87 -6.57
CA TYR A 28 2.42 -14.06 -5.77
C TYR A 28 2.11 -15.36 -6.51
N LYS A 29 0.99 -15.41 -7.26
CA LYS A 29 0.59 -16.59 -8.03
C LYS A 29 1.36 -16.75 -9.34
N SER A 30 1.69 -15.67 -10.04
CA SER A 30 2.41 -15.71 -11.32
C SER A 30 3.93 -15.80 -11.14
N GLY A 31 4.46 -15.44 -9.96
CA GLY A 31 5.91 -15.33 -9.74
C GLY A 31 6.54 -14.11 -10.40
N GLU A 32 5.74 -13.23 -11.00
CA GLU A 32 6.18 -12.00 -11.67
C GLU A 32 5.80 -10.79 -10.83
N VAL A 33 6.67 -9.78 -10.76
CA VAL A 33 6.39 -8.53 -10.04
C VAL A 33 5.93 -7.46 -11.02
N ASP A 34 4.83 -6.78 -10.71
CA ASP A 34 4.34 -5.67 -11.54
C ASP A 34 5.37 -4.52 -11.57
N PRO A 35 5.74 -4.00 -12.76
CA PRO A 35 6.71 -2.92 -12.89
C PRO A 35 6.29 -1.61 -12.19
N MET A 36 5.03 -1.48 -11.79
CA MET A 36 4.55 -0.37 -10.96
C MET A 36 5.10 -0.43 -9.52
N MET A 37 5.49 -1.62 -9.03
CA MET A 37 6.05 -1.80 -7.69
C MET A 37 7.58 -1.81 -7.65
N ILE A 38 8.20 -2.45 -8.64
CA ILE A 38 9.66 -2.56 -8.79
C ILE A 38 9.96 -2.16 -10.23
N THR A 39 10.86 -1.19 -10.46
CA THR A 39 11.10 -0.73 -11.83
C THR A 39 11.68 -1.84 -12.69
N LYS A 40 11.54 -1.73 -14.02
CA LYS A 40 12.12 -2.71 -14.94
C LYS A 40 13.64 -2.82 -14.79
N GLU A 41 14.34 -1.73 -14.46
CA GLU A 41 15.79 -1.79 -14.21
C GLU A 41 16.12 -2.57 -12.93
N GLU A 42 15.32 -2.39 -11.88
CA GLU A 42 15.45 -3.12 -10.62
C GLU A 42 15.15 -4.62 -10.80
N LEU A 43 14.13 -4.96 -11.60
CA LEU A 43 13.82 -6.34 -12.00
C LEU A 43 14.93 -6.96 -12.85
N ALA A 44 15.54 -6.21 -13.77
CA ALA A 44 16.65 -6.69 -14.59
C ALA A 44 17.93 -6.97 -13.78
N ARG A 45 18.10 -6.28 -12.63
CA ARG A 45 19.18 -6.51 -11.66
C ARG A 45 18.84 -7.53 -10.59
N CYS A 46 17.60 -8.03 -10.58
CA CYS A 46 17.13 -8.98 -9.59
C CYS A 46 17.43 -10.40 -10.06
N ASN A 47 18.36 -11.09 -9.39
CA ASN A 47 18.78 -12.43 -9.78
C ASN A 47 17.71 -13.50 -9.40
N ASP A 48 16.86 -13.21 -8.40
CA ASP A 48 15.77 -14.09 -7.96
C ASP A 48 14.43 -13.33 -7.85
N ILE A 49 13.78 -13.15 -9.00
CA ILE A 49 12.48 -12.47 -9.11
C ILE A 49 11.38 -13.25 -8.37
N SER A 50 11.43 -14.58 -8.40
CA SER A 50 10.45 -15.43 -7.72
C SER A 50 10.57 -15.34 -6.19
N GLY A 51 11.80 -15.32 -5.67
CA GLY A 51 12.08 -15.10 -4.25
C GLY A 51 11.66 -13.71 -3.78
N LEU A 52 11.98 -12.67 -4.58
CA LEU A 52 11.52 -11.30 -4.33
C LEU A 52 9.98 -11.23 -4.29
N SER A 53 9.31 -11.84 -5.27
CA SER A 53 7.85 -11.87 -5.34
C SER A 53 7.24 -12.56 -4.11
N LYS A 54 7.69 -13.78 -3.77
CA LYS A 54 7.20 -14.52 -2.60
C LYS A 54 7.42 -13.80 -1.28
N TYR A 55 8.52 -13.03 -1.16
CA TYR A 55 8.80 -12.28 0.05
C TYR A 55 8.01 -10.97 0.13
N LEU A 56 7.95 -10.21 -0.96
CA LEU A 56 7.45 -8.83 -0.96
C LEU A 56 5.95 -8.76 -1.22
N MET A 57 5.43 -9.50 -2.21
CA MET A 57 4.03 -9.44 -2.65
C MET A 57 2.98 -9.73 -1.57
N PRO A 58 3.12 -10.74 -0.68
CA PRO A 58 2.15 -10.93 0.40
C PRO A 58 2.17 -9.76 1.39
N LYS A 59 3.34 -9.14 1.65
CA LYS A 59 3.44 -7.95 2.49
C LYS A 59 2.83 -6.72 1.81
N CYS A 60 3.01 -6.57 0.50
CA CYS A 60 2.34 -5.54 -0.31
C CYS A 60 0.84 -5.69 -0.28
N SER A 61 0.33 -6.92 -0.39
CA SER A 61 -1.10 -7.18 -0.35
C SER A 61 -1.68 -6.84 1.03
N ILE A 62 -1.00 -7.20 2.12
CA ILE A 62 -1.39 -6.80 3.47
C ILE A 62 -1.41 -5.27 3.61
N PHE A 63 -0.36 -4.58 3.17
CA PHE A 63 -0.28 -3.13 3.19
C PHE A 63 -1.39 -2.46 2.37
N GLY A 64 -1.64 -2.95 1.15
CA GLY A 64 -2.73 -2.50 0.30
C GLY A 64 -4.08 -2.66 0.99
N GLY A 65 -4.30 -3.77 1.70
CA GLY A 65 -5.52 -4.00 2.48
C GLY A 65 -5.71 -2.97 3.58
N PHE A 66 -4.64 -2.63 4.30
CA PHE A 66 -4.66 -1.51 5.25
C PHE A 66 -5.00 -0.19 4.58
N CYS A 67 -4.37 0.15 3.45
CA CYS A 67 -4.68 1.37 2.68
C CYS A 67 -6.16 1.45 2.28
N VAL A 68 -6.78 0.34 1.87
CA VAL A 68 -8.24 0.30 1.57
C VAL A 68 -9.06 0.66 2.80
N ILE A 69 -8.76 0.04 3.94
CA ILE A 69 -9.49 0.29 5.20
C ILE A 69 -9.35 1.76 5.61
N PHE A 70 -8.13 2.31 5.59
CA PHE A 70 -7.88 3.70 5.94
C PHE A 70 -8.54 4.67 4.96
N GLY A 71 -8.50 4.40 3.65
CA GLY A 71 -9.16 5.23 2.65
C GLY A 71 -10.68 5.24 2.77
N ILE A 72 -11.31 4.09 3.04
CA ILE A 72 -12.76 4.01 3.30
C ILE A 72 -13.11 4.79 4.57
N GLN A 73 -12.32 4.64 5.63
CA GLN A 73 -12.57 5.34 6.88
C GLN A 73 -12.44 6.87 6.72
N GLY A 74 -11.40 7.34 6.02
CA GLY A 74 -11.20 8.75 5.71
C GLY A 74 -12.36 9.34 4.91
N LEU A 75 -12.81 8.61 3.88
CA LEU A 75 -14.01 8.96 3.11
C LEU A 75 -15.27 9.05 3.98
N VAL A 76 -15.50 8.09 4.88
CA VAL A 76 -16.68 8.09 5.78
C VAL A 76 -16.66 9.30 6.72
N ASN A 77 -15.48 9.68 7.22
CA ASN A 77 -15.29 10.86 8.06
C ASN A 77 -15.52 12.16 7.26
N ASP A 78 -14.97 12.26 6.05
CA ASP A 78 -15.07 13.46 5.22
C ASP A 78 -16.46 13.71 4.64
N ILE A 79 -17.27 12.66 4.43
CA ILE A 79 -18.65 12.77 3.96
C ILE A 79 -19.61 13.11 5.13
N HIS A 80 -19.10 13.32 6.36
CA HIS A 80 -19.89 13.57 7.57
C HIS A 80 -20.95 12.50 7.86
N VAL A 81 -20.75 11.26 7.38
CA VAL A 81 -21.64 10.13 7.71
C VAL A 81 -21.44 9.73 9.17
N PHE A 82 -20.22 9.90 9.69
CA PHE A 82 -19.88 9.65 11.09
C PHE A 82 -18.75 10.60 11.52
N ASP A 83 -19.04 11.57 12.39
CA ASP A 83 -18.03 12.50 12.91
C ASP A 83 -17.14 11.81 13.96
N PHE A 84 -15.95 11.39 13.54
CA PHE A 84 -14.99 10.83 14.49
C PHE A 84 -14.35 11.95 15.32
N PRO A 85 -14.18 11.77 16.65
CA PRO A 85 -13.42 12.68 17.49
C PRO A 85 -12.03 12.93 16.91
N LYS A 86 -11.54 14.18 16.96
CA LYS A 86 -10.21 14.56 16.42
C LYS A 86 -9.08 13.66 16.92
N GLY A 87 -9.14 13.20 18.17
CA GLY A 87 -8.14 12.30 18.75
C GLY A 87 -8.11 10.92 18.06
N ILE A 88 -9.27 10.40 17.62
CA ILE A 88 -9.37 9.14 16.89
C ILE A 88 -8.76 9.30 15.49
N ASN A 89 -9.07 10.38 14.78
CA ASN A 89 -8.48 10.67 13.47
C ASN A 89 -6.94 10.80 13.53
N ILE A 90 -6.41 11.45 14.56
CA ILE A 90 -4.95 11.53 14.79
C ILE A 90 -4.37 10.14 15.06
N ALA A 91 -5.02 9.31 15.88
CA ALA A 91 -4.57 7.95 16.15
C ALA A 91 -4.51 7.10 14.88
N PHE A 92 -5.50 7.20 14.00
CA PHE A 92 -5.51 6.52 12.71
C PHE A 92 -4.41 7.00 11.77
N LEU A 93 -4.15 8.31 11.72
CA LEU A 93 -3.05 8.85 10.95
C LEU A 93 -1.69 8.33 11.46
N ILE A 94 -1.48 8.30 12.78
CA ILE A 94 -0.28 7.73 13.39
C ILE A 94 -0.16 6.24 13.02
N ALA A 95 -1.24 5.48 13.11
CA ALA A 95 -1.25 4.06 12.74
C ALA A 95 -0.89 3.86 11.26
N PHE A 96 -1.43 4.68 10.36
CA PHE A 96 -1.10 4.66 8.94
C PHE A 96 0.39 4.91 8.70
N VAL A 97 0.98 5.91 9.34
CA VAL A 97 2.42 6.21 9.24
C VAL A 97 3.27 5.05 9.75
N VAL A 98 2.88 4.40 10.86
CA VAL A 98 3.60 3.23 11.39
C VAL A 98 3.55 2.06 10.40
N VAL A 99 2.37 1.74 9.88
CA VAL A 99 2.18 0.67 8.89
C VAL A 99 2.99 0.96 7.62
N TRP A 100 2.99 2.21 7.16
CA TRP A 100 3.80 2.65 6.03
C TRP A 100 5.30 2.55 6.29
N GLY A 101 5.77 2.93 7.48
CA GLY A 101 7.17 2.78 7.88
C GLY A 101 7.63 1.33 7.88
N ILE A 102 6.81 0.42 8.41
CA ILE A 102 7.07 -1.03 8.40
C ILE A 102 7.15 -1.55 6.96
N PHE A 103 6.21 -1.14 6.11
CA PHE A 103 6.19 -1.54 4.71
C PHE A 103 7.41 -1.03 3.94
N SER A 104 7.80 0.23 4.16
CA SER A 104 9.00 0.83 3.58
C SER A 104 10.28 0.09 3.99
N PHE A 105 10.37 -0.33 5.25
CA PHE A 105 11.47 -1.17 5.73
C PHE A 105 11.53 -2.51 4.99
N PHE A 106 10.38 -3.16 4.77
CA PHE A 106 10.33 -4.42 4.03
C PHE A 106 10.74 -4.29 2.57
N ILE A 107 10.35 -3.20 1.88
CA ILE A 107 10.81 -2.90 0.53
C ILE A 107 12.33 -2.71 0.51
N HIS A 108 12.87 -1.86 1.39
CA HIS A 108 14.32 -1.61 1.44
C HIS A 108 15.11 -2.89 1.71
N LYS A 109 14.64 -3.73 2.64
CA LYS A 109 15.25 -5.02 2.93
C LYS A 109 15.18 -5.95 1.72
N ALA A 110 14.04 -6.00 1.04
CA ALA A 110 13.89 -6.80 -0.18
C ALA A 110 14.83 -6.34 -1.29
N LYS A 111 14.90 -5.03 -1.55
CA LYS A 111 15.83 -4.46 -2.53
C LYS A 111 17.28 -4.82 -2.22
N LYS A 112 17.72 -4.64 -0.96
CA LYS A 112 19.09 -4.98 -0.55
C LYS A 112 19.42 -6.47 -0.68
N THR A 113 18.45 -7.36 -0.47
CA THR A 113 18.67 -8.81 -0.52
C THR A 113 18.63 -9.37 -1.94
N TYR A 114 17.73 -8.87 -2.79
CA TYR A 114 17.44 -9.48 -4.08
C TYR A 114 17.96 -8.70 -5.30
N ILE A 115 18.28 -7.40 -5.13
CA ILE A 115 18.70 -6.50 -6.20
C ILE A 115 20.14 -6.07 -5.92
N HIS A 116 21.04 -6.23 -6.90
CA HIS A 116 22.47 -5.92 -6.77
C HIS A 116 22.91 -4.88 -7.80
#